data_AF-A0AB37UPB5-F1
#
_entry.id   AF-A0AB37UPB5-F1
#
_cell.length_a   1.000
_cell.length_b   1.000
_cell.length_c   1.000
_cell.angle_alpha   90.00
_cell.angle_beta   90.00
_cell.angle_gamma   90.00
#
_symmetry.space_group_name_H-M   'P 1'
#
loop_
_entity.id
_entity.type
_entity.pdbx_description
1 polymer ?
#
loop_
_entity_poly.entity_id
_entity_poly.type
_entity_poly.pdbx_seq_one_letter_code
_entity_poly.pdbx_strand_id
1 'polypeptide(L)'
;MRDPNLNRILANRYQLQQVLGAGAMGQVYLAHDKLLGGVPVAVKLLSISIHNKKLRVQERFEQEAKTCAILGQKSIHIVRVMDYGVVEENGTPFYVMEYLKGKNLSDVIRNYALSLPRFLSIGRQISLGLECAHQGIPVDGKTYPIIHRDIKPSNVLLIQDNSLGELAKLLDFGIAKLLQADSSQTRYYMGTFAYSSPEQMEGSELTNRSDIYSLGVMLFEMLTGNIPIQANTDSFGGWFKAHHYQPPRSFETSEPKFPIPPQLKDLVMSCLAKAPSDRPQNVSEIIKVFTLLE
;
A
#
# COMPACT_ATOMS: atom_id res chain seq x y z
N MET A 1 5.37 -16.18 23.79
CA MET A 1 6.84 -16.02 23.70
C MET A 1 7.15 -14.54 23.60
N ARG A 2 8.21 -14.06 24.25
CA ARG A 2 8.72 -12.70 24.01
C ARG A 2 9.32 -12.66 22.61
N ASP A 3 9.05 -11.59 21.87
CA ASP A 3 9.63 -11.40 20.54
C ASP A 3 11.17 -11.28 20.66
N PRO A 4 11.95 -12.10 19.92
CA PRO A 4 13.40 -12.18 20.07
C PRO A 4 14.14 -10.92 19.62
N ASN A 5 13.48 -10.02 18.88
CA ASN A 5 14.09 -8.80 18.38
C ASN A 5 13.93 -7.61 19.34
N LEU A 6 13.16 -7.73 20.42
CA LEU A 6 13.00 -6.62 21.37
C LEU A 6 14.33 -6.28 22.04
N ASN A 7 14.63 -4.98 22.11
CA ASN A 7 15.90 -4.39 22.55
C ASN A 7 17.12 -4.69 21.68
N ARG A 8 16.96 -5.42 20.57
CA ARG A 8 18.03 -5.62 19.59
C ARG A 8 18.43 -4.29 18.96
N ILE A 9 19.72 -4.09 18.72
CA ILE A 9 20.26 -2.92 18.02
C ILE A 9 20.64 -3.34 16.60
N LEU A 10 20.01 -2.73 15.60
CA LEU A 10 20.35 -2.94 14.19
C LEU A 10 21.34 -1.87 13.72
N ALA A 11 22.33 -2.29 12.91
CA ALA A 11 23.36 -1.42 12.34
C ALA A 11 24.01 -0.48 13.37
N ASN A 12 24.21 -0.96 14.60
CA ASN A 12 24.72 -0.18 15.74
C ASN A 12 23.99 1.15 16.02
N ARG A 13 22.75 1.32 15.51
CA ARG A 13 22.02 2.58 15.53
C ARG A 13 20.57 2.45 15.98
N TYR A 14 19.82 1.51 15.45
CA TYR A 14 18.38 1.43 15.64
C TYR A 14 18.04 0.40 16.71
N GLN A 15 17.67 0.86 17.91
CA GLN A 15 17.28 -0.03 19.01
C GLN A 15 15.79 -0.32 18.96
N LEU A 16 15.41 -1.57 18.64
CA LEU A 16 14.02 -2.00 18.54
C LEU A 16 13.35 -2.03 19.92
N GLN A 17 12.17 -1.45 20.06
CA GLN A 17 11.48 -1.26 21.34
C GLN A 17 10.18 -2.08 21.43
N GLN A 18 9.29 -1.90 20.45
CA GLN A 18 7.93 -2.46 20.47
C GLN A 18 7.52 -2.89 19.07
N VAL A 19 6.80 -4.00 18.95
CA VAL A 19 6.15 -4.39 17.69
C VAL A 19 4.96 -3.47 17.41
N LEU A 20 4.98 -2.80 16.26
CA LEU A 20 3.86 -1.99 15.75
C LEU A 20 2.93 -2.82 14.86
N GLY A 21 3.45 -3.83 14.17
CA GLY A 21 2.65 -4.72 13.32
C GLY A 21 3.45 -5.92 12.84
N ALA A 22 2.75 -7.00 12.50
CA ALA A 22 3.35 -8.21 11.95
C ALA A 22 2.47 -8.75 10.82
N GLY A 23 3.08 -9.26 9.76
CA GLY A 23 2.38 -9.87 8.63
C GLY A 23 3.30 -10.75 7.80
N ALA A 24 2.76 -11.30 6.71
CA ALA A 24 3.49 -12.22 5.84
C ALA A 24 4.81 -11.64 5.27
N MET A 25 4.87 -10.33 5.11
CA MET A 25 6.01 -9.62 4.52
C MET A 25 7.07 -9.19 5.55
N GLY A 26 6.83 -9.47 6.83
CA GLY A 26 7.75 -9.10 7.91
C GLY A 26 7.07 -8.45 9.10
N GLN A 27 7.88 -7.81 9.93
CA GLN A 27 7.47 -7.18 11.18
C GLN A 27 7.93 -5.73 11.22
N VAL A 28 7.07 -4.85 11.71
CA VAL A 28 7.35 -3.43 11.91
C VAL A 28 7.51 -3.17 13.40
N TYR A 29 8.58 -2.47 13.75
CA TYR A 29 8.92 -2.12 15.12
C TYR A 29 8.98 -0.61 15.27
N LEU A 30 8.54 -0.09 16.41
CA LEU A 30 9.01 1.18 16.93
C LEU A 30 10.45 0.97 17.40
N ALA A 31 11.35 1.85 16.98
CA ALA A 31 12.74 1.85 17.38
C ALA A 31 13.20 3.25 17.76
N HIS A 32 14.28 3.33 18.51
CA HIS A 32 14.98 4.58 18.80
C HIS A 32 16.25 4.66 17.97
N ASP A 33 16.41 5.75 17.24
CA ASP A 33 17.67 6.08 16.57
C ASP A 33 18.67 6.62 17.60
N LYS A 34 19.63 5.79 18.02
CA LYS A 34 20.62 6.15 19.04
C LYS A 34 21.56 7.26 18.60
N LEU A 35 21.85 7.38 17.31
CA LEU A 35 22.74 8.44 16.82
C LEU A 35 22.05 9.81 16.84
N LEU A 36 20.73 9.83 16.73
CA LEU A 36 19.91 11.03 16.82
C LEU A 36 19.32 11.25 18.23
N GLY A 37 19.97 10.74 19.28
CA GLY A 37 19.53 10.98 20.66
C GLY A 37 18.21 10.29 21.03
N GLY A 38 17.86 9.19 20.36
CA GLY A 38 16.69 8.39 20.66
C GLY A 38 15.41 8.81 19.93
N VAL A 39 15.53 9.61 18.85
CA VAL A 39 14.39 9.97 17.99
C VAL A 39 13.64 8.71 17.55
N PRO A 40 12.30 8.67 17.70
CA PRO A 40 11.52 7.49 17.34
C PRO A 40 11.44 7.32 15.81
N VAL A 41 11.66 6.09 15.36
CA VAL A 41 11.54 5.67 13.96
C VAL A 41 10.77 4.36 13.88
N ALA A 42 10.19 4.06 12.72
CA ALA A 42 9.62 2.74 12.47
C ALA A 42 10.61 1.92 11.62
N VAL A 43 10.88 0.69 12.04
CA VAL A 43 11.81 -0.23 11.36
C VAL A 43 11.04 -1.45 10.90
N LYS A 44 11.05 -1.72 9.60
CA LYS A 44 10.47 -2.96 9.06
C LYS A 44 11.57 -3.97 8.77
N LEU A 45 11.53 -5.10 9.47
CA LEU A 45 12.31 -6.29 9.18
C LEU A 45 11.53 -7.16 8.20
N LEU A 46 12.13 -7.48 7.05
CA LEU A 46 11.48 -8.32 6.06
C LEU A 46 11.52 -9.81 6.47
N SER A 47 10.51 -10.58 6.09
CA SER A 47 10.46 -12.03 6.37
C SER A 47 11.41 -12.86 5.49
N ILE A 48 12.16 -12.22 4.59
CA ILE A 48 13.06 -12.86 3.63
C ILE A 48 14.50 -12.64 4.08
N SER A 49 15.28 -13.71 4.19
CA SER A 49 16.74 -13.60 4.27
C SER A 49 17.34 -13.55 2.86
N ILE A 50 18.33 -12.67 2.67
CA ILE A 50 19.12 -12.59 1.43
C ILE A 50 20.48 -13.28 1.56
N HIS A 51 20.79 -13.93 2.71
CA HIS A 51 22.12 -14.46 3.02
C HIS A 51 22.63 -15.57 2.08
N ASN A 52 21.84 -16.00 1.09
CA ASN A 52 22.25 -16.92 0.02
C ASN A 52 21.51 -16.64 -1.31
N LYS A 53 20.92 -15.43 -1.45
CA LYS A 53 20.16 -15.06 -2.65
C LYS A 53 21.09 -14.36 -3.65
N LYS A 54 20.80 -14.54 -4.96
CA LYS A 54 21.55 -13.93 -6.07
C LYS A 54 21.69 -12.40 -5.84
N LEU A 55 22.84 -11.80 -6.20
CA LEU A 55 23.10 -10.34 -6.12
C LEU A 55 21.90 -9.48 -6.52
N ARG A 56 21.18 -9.91 -7.56
CA ARG A 56 19.97 -9.28 -8.09
C ARG A 56 18.86 -8.99 -7.06
N VAL A 57 18.70 -9.83 -6.03
CA VAL A 57 17.67 -9.62 -4.99
C VAL A 57 18.06 -8.48 -4.07
N GLN A 58 19.35 -8.37 -3.74
CA GLN A 58 19.86 -7.26 -2.94
C GLN A 58 19.79 -5.94 -3.72
N GLU A 59 20.28 -5.90 -4.96
CA GLU A 59 20.22 -4.70 -5.82
C GLU A 59 18.79 -4.16 -5.97
N ARG A 60 17.80 -5.06 -6.13
CA ARG A 60 16.38 -4.68 -6.18
C ARG A 60 15.89 -4.11 -4.86
N PHE A 61 16.23 -4.72 -3.73
CA PHE A 61 15.85 -4.19 -2.42
C PHE A 61 16.38 -2.76 -2.23
N GLU A 62 17.65 -2.54 -2.54
CA GLU A 62 18.28 -1.21 -2.43
C GLU A 62 17.63 -0.19 -3.36
N GLN A 63 17.35 -0.57 -4.61
CA GLN A 63 16.69 0.30 -5.58
C GLN A 63 15.28 0.71 -5.09
N GLU A 64 14.51 -0.24 -4.55
CA GLU A 64 13.17 0.03 -4.05
C GLU A 64 13.17 0.91 -2.79
N ALA A 65 14.11 0.69 -1.87
CA ALA A 65 14.27 1.56 -0.71
C ALA A 65 14.60 3.01 -1.12
N LYS A 66 15.49 3.19 -2.11
CA LYS A 66 15.80 4.51 -2.69
C LYS A 66 14.59 5.14 -3.36
N THR A 67 13.83 4.38 -4.14
CA THR A 67 12.59 4.84 -4.77
C THR A 67 11.60 5.36 -3.72
N CYS A 68 11.36 4.59 -2.64
CA CYS A 68 10.47 5.00 -1.56
C CYS A 68 10.95 6.25 -0.84
N ALA A 69 12.27 6.38 -0.63
CA ALA A 69 12.86 7.57 -0.02
C ALA A 69 12.63 8.83 -0.88
N ILE A 70 12.78 8.73 -2.21
CA ILE A 70 12.52 9.83 -3.14
C ILE A 70 11.03 10.18 -3.14
N LEU A 71 10.14 9.19 -3.23
CA LEU A 71 8.70 9.42 -3.27
C LEU A 71 8.18 10.09 -1.98
N GLY A 72 8.64 9.65 -0.81
CA GLY A 72 8.28 10.25 0.47
C GLY A 72 8.83 11.67 0.68
N GLN A 73 9.82 12.10 -0.11
CA GLN A 73 10.25 13.51 -0.16
C GLN A 73 9.36 14.34 -1.08
N LYS A 74 8.86 13.75 -2.17
CA LYS A 74 8.02 14.43 -3.16
C LYS A 74 6.57 14.64 -2.70
N SER A 75 6.03 13.72 -1.89
CA SER A 75 4.63 13.76 -1.47
C SER A 75 4.46 13.54 0.02
N ILE A 76 3.73 14.44 0.66
CA ILE A 76 3.31 14.30 2.07
C ILE A 76 2.38 13.11 2.29
N HIS A 77 1.74 12.60 1.24
CA HIS A 77 0.82 11.46 1.26
C HIS A 77 1.53 10.11 1.08
N ILE A 78 2.86 10.08 1.13
CA ILE A 78 3.68 8.87 1.09
C ILE A 78 4.54 8.83 2.37
N VAL A 79 4.68 7.65 2.97
CA VAL A 79 5.58 7.46 4.10
C VAL A 79 7.03 7.66 3.66
N ARG A 80 7.79 8.43 4.44
CA ARG A 80 9.20 8.68 4.17
C ARG A 80 10.07 7.52 4.66
N VAL A 81 10.69 6.81 3.73
CA VAL A 81 11.85 5.95 4.02
C VAL A 81 13.08 6.82 4.20
N MET A 82 13.82 6.59 5.28
CA MET A 82 14.96 7.39 5.72
C MET A 82 16.29 6.63 5.58
N ASP A 83 16.26 5.31 5.77
CA ASP A 83 17.45 4.47 5.73
C ASP A 83 17.09 3.02 5.36
N TYR A 84 18.07 2.23 4.98
CA TYR A 84 17.95 0.79 4.78
C TYR A 84 19.23 0.07 5.14
N GLY A 85 19.13 -1.23 5.40
CA GLY A 85 20.30 -2.05 5.70
C GLY A 85 19.97 -3.53 5.70
N VAL A 86 20.98 -4.30 6.08
CA VAL A 86 20.90 -5.75 6.20
C VAL A 86 21.44 -6.14 7.57
N VAL A 87 20.72 -7.01 8.24
CA VAL A 87 21.14 -7.60 9.51
C VAL A 87 22.33 -8.52 9.26
N GLU A 88 23.49 -8.19 9.83
CA GLU A 88 24.76 -8.88 9.54
C GLU A 88 24.72 -10.39 9.84
N GLU A 89 24.07 -10.78 10.94
CA GLU A 89 24.11 -12.16 11.43
C GLU A 89 23.30 -13.14 10.59
N ASN A 90 22.27 -12.67 9.88
CA ASN A 90 21.34 -13.55 9.16
C ASN A 90 20.92 -13.04 7.78
N GLY A 91 21.51 -11.94 7.32
CA GLY A 91 21.21 -11.32 6.03
C GLY A 91 19.75 -10.87 5.90
N THR A 92 19.05 -10.50 6.97
CA THR A 92 17.66 -10.03 6.87
C THR A 92 17.65 -8.56 6.47
N PRO A 93 17.03 -8.16 5.34
CA PRO A 93 16.90 -6.76 4.97
C PRO A 93 15.95 -6.04 5.92
N PHE A 94 16.26 -4.79 6.20
CA PHE A 94 15.38 -3.87 6.91
C PHE A 94 15.41 -2.49 6.28
N TYR A 95 14.33 -1.74 6.46
CA TYR A 95 14.31 -0.31 6.17
C TYR A 95 13.69 0.47 7.31
N VAL A 96 14.12 1.71 7.42
CA VAL A 96 13.76 2.66 8.46
C VAL A 96 12.91 3.74 7.82
N MET A 97 11.77 4.03 8.45
CA MET A 97 10.81 5.03 8.00
C MET A 97 10.41 5.93 9.16
N GLU A 98 9.85 7.10 8.81
CA GLU A 98 9.31 8.02 9.81
C GLU A 98 8.33 7.28 10.74
N TYR A 99 8.42 7.54 12.04
CA TYR A 99 7.45 6.99 12.97
C TYR A 99 6.18 7.83 12.95
N LEU A 100 5.08 7.21 12.56
CA LEU A 100 3.77 7.84 12.45
C LEU A 100 2.83 7.36 13.56
N LYS A 101 2.24 8.31 14.29
CA LYS A 101 1.20 8.02 15.29
C LYS A 101 -0.17 8.16 14.64
N GLY A 102 -0.76 7.04 14.25
CA GLY A 102 -2.01 7.00 13.52
C GLY A 102 -2.76 5.68 13.64
N LYS A 103 -3.84 5.54 12.86
CA LYS A 103 -4.61 4.30 12.72
C LYS A 103 -4.58 3.85 11.27
N ASN A 104 -4.52 2.54 11.04
CA ASN A 104 -4.69 2.02 9.68
C ASN A 104 -6.12 2.27 9.22
N LEU A 105 -6.29 2.62 7.94
CA LEU A 105 -7.60 2.84 7.35
C LEU A 105 -8.47 1.57 7.48
N SER A 106 -7.87 0.38 7.41
CA SER A 106 -8.55 -0.90 7.65
C SER A 106 -9.24 -0.97 9.01
N ASP A 107 -8.63 -0.44 10.07
CA ASP A 107 -9.22 -0.45 11.42
C ASP A 107 -10.33 0.59 11.54
N VAL A 108 -10.22 1.70 10.80
CA VAL A 108 -11.22 2.77 10.78
C VAL A 108 -12.49 2.33 10.06
N ILE A 109 -12.36 1.66 8.92
CA ILE A 109 -13.51 1.23 8.11
C ILE A 109 -14.09 -0.13 8.53
N ARG A 110 -13.39 -0.90 9.38
CA ARG A 110 -13.85 -2.22 9.88
C ARG A 110 -15.24 -2.17 10.50
N ASN A 111 -15.52 -1.11 11.26
CA ASN A 111 -16.77 -1.00 12.00
C ASN A 111 -17.82 -0.18 11.24
N TYR A 112 -17.39 0.80 10.43
CA TYR A 112 -18.28 1.77 9.80
C TYR A 112 -17.71 2.32 8.50
N ALA A 113 -18.57 2.46 7.48
CA ALA A 113 -18.30 3.30 6.32
C ALA A 113 -17.99 4.76 6.72
N LEU A 114 -17.16 5.44 5.92
CA LEU A 114 -16.83 6.84 6.13
C LEU A 114 -18.01 7.76 5.77
N SER A 115 -18.14 8.89 6.48
CA SER A 115 -18.99 9.99 6.03
C SER A 115 -18.48 10.55 4.70
N LEU A 116 -19.37 11.04 3.84
CA LEU A 116 -19.00 11.55 2.52
C LEU A 116 -17.87 12.61 2.54
N PRO A 117 -17.85 13.64 3.42
CA PRO A 117 -16.77 14.63 3.44
C PRO A 117 -15.40 14.02 3.77
N ARG A 118 -15.37 13.14 4.77
CA ARG A 118 -14.16 12.42 5.17
C ARG A 118 -13.69 11.44 4.09
N PHE A 119 -14.62 10.78 3.40
CA PHE A 119 -14.33 9.92 2.25
C PHE A 119 -13.67 10.72 1.11
N LEU A 120 -14.25 11.86 0.73
CA LEU A 120 -13.73 12.70 -0.35
C LEU A 120 -12.31 13.17 -0.04
N SER A 121 -12.09 13.69 1.18
CA SER A 121 -10.77 14.12 1.63
C SER A 121 -9.75 12.98 1.63
N ILE A 122 -10.04 11.85 2.28
CA ILE A 122 -9.09 10.72 2.34
C ILE A 122 -8.85 10.12 0.95
N GLY A 123 -9.90 9.95 0.15
CA GLY A 123 -9.82 9.44 -1.22
C GLY A 123 -8.91 10.32 -2.09
N ARG A 124 -9.09 11.64 -2.02
CA ARG A 124 -8.24 12.61 -2.72
C ARG A 124 -6.78 12.55 -2.27
N GLN A 125 -6.53 12.49 -0.97
CA GLN A 125 -5.17 12.39 -0.43
C GLN A 125 -4.44 11.12 -0.89
N ILE A 126 -5.13 9.97 -0.86
CA ILE A 126 -4.60 8.70 -1.38
C ILE A 126 -4.29 8.82 -2.88
N SER A 127 -5.22 9.40 -3.66
CA SER A 127 -5.03 9.62 -5.09
C SER A 127 -3.84 10.56 -5.39
N LEU A 128 -3.62 11.61 -4.60
CA LEU A 128 -2.45 12.48 -4.74
C LEU A 128 -1.13 11.74 -4.45
N GLY A 129 -1.12 10.84 -3.46
CA GLY A 129 0.02 9.94 -3.22
C GLY A 129 0.31 9.02 -4.40
N LEU A 130 -0.74 8.39 -4.97
CA LEU A 130 -0.61 7.53 -6.14
C LEU A 130 -0.16 8.29 -7.39
N GLU A 131 -0.72 9.48 -7.64
CA GLU A 131 -0.34 10.33 -8.76
C GLU A 131 1.15 10.68 -8.70
N CYS A 132 1.67 11.07 -7.52
CA CYS A 132 3.10 11.33 -7.33
C CYS A 132 3.96 10.11 -7.70
N ALA A 133 3.54 8.91 -7.34
CA ALA A 133 4.27 7.68 -7.68
C ALA A 133 4.21 7.37 -9.18
N HIS A 134 3.03 7.51 -9.80
CA HIS A 134 2.81 7.24 -11.23
C HIS A 134 3.51 8.25 -12.14
N GLN A 135 3.68 9.50 -11.69
CA GLN A 135 4.54 10.48 -12.38
C GLN A 135 6.01 10.06 -12.42
N GLY A 136 6.42 9.22 -11.46
CA GLY A 136 7.69 8.52 -11.49
C GLY A 136 8.87 9.25 -10.85
N ILE A 137 10.01 8.57 -10.90
CA ILE A 137 11.29 9.08 -10.40
C ILE A 137 12.32 9.18 -11.53
N PRO A 138 13.20 10.21 -11.51
CA PRO A 138 14.28 10.31 -12.47
C PRO A 138 15.38 9.29 -12.15
N VAL A 139 15.76 8.49 -13.16
CA VAL A 139 16.88 7.55 -13.13
C VAL A 139 17.61 7.69 -14.46
N ASP A 140 18.90 8.05 -14.42
CA ASP A 140 19.76 8.21 -15.61
C ASP A 140 19.14 9.09 -16.73
N GLY A 141 18.50 10.19 -16.34
CA GLY A 141 17.88 11.15 -17.28
C GLY A 141 16.53 10.72 -17.86
N LYS A 142 15.98 9.57 -17.44
CA LYS A 142 14.63 9.11 -17.79
C LYS A 142 13.74 9.07 -16.56
N THR A 143 12.45 9.31 -16.73
CA THR A 143 11.48 9.21 -15.63
C THR A 143 10.73 7.88 -15.73
N TYR A 144 10.75 7.12 -14.63
CA TYR A 144 10.11 5.80 -14.56
C TYR A 144 8.92 5.84 -13.60
N PRO A 145 7.70 5.54 -14.07
CA PRO A 145 6.52 5.39 -13.22
C PRO A 145 6.71 4.31 -12.17
N ILE A 146 6.29 4.59 -10.94
CA ILE A 146 6.33 3.63 -9.84
C ILE A 146 4.93 3.12 -9.55
N ILE A 147 4.72 1.82 -9.74
CA ILE A 147 3.45 1.13 -9.46
C ILE A 147 3.50 0.58 -8.04
N HIS A 148 2.48 0.83 -7.23
CA HIS A 148 2.44 0.46 -5.82
C HIS A 148 2.18 -1.04 -5.60
N ARG A 149 1.29 -1.66 -6.39
CA ARG A 149 1.03 -3.12 -6.43
C ARG A 149 0.38 -3.74 -5.19
N ASP A 150 0.07 -2.96 -4.15
CA ASP A 150 -0.54 -3.46 -2.90
C ASP A 150 -1.44 -2.40 -2.24
N ILE A 151 -2.24 -1.72 -3.06
CA ILE A 151 -3.22 -0.75 -2.55
C ILE A 151 -4.34 -1.49 -1.82
N LYS A 152 -4.50 -1.19 -0.54
CA LYS A 152 -5.53 -1.71 0.36
C LYS A 152 -5.59 -0.85 1.64
N PRO A 153 -6.69 -0.87 2.39
CA PRO A 153 -6.84 -0.07 3.60
C PRO A 153 -5.75 -0.29 4.66
N SER A 154 -5.17 -1.50 4.76
CA SER A 154 -4.11 -1.77 5.75
C SER A 154 -2.77 -1.12 5.40
N ASN A 155 -2.60 -0.62 4.17
CA ASN A 155 -1.41 0.09 3.70
C ASN A 155 -1.66 1.61 3.62
N VAL A 156 -2.71 2.11 4.29
CA VAL A 156 -2.97 3.55 4.42
C VAL A 156 -3.04 3.87 5.90
N LEU A 157 -2.18 4.78 6.35
CA LEU A 157 -2.20 5.27 7.72
C LEU A 157 -2.86 6.65 7.78
N LEU A 158 -3.82 6.81 8.68
CA LEU A 158 -4.43 8.09 9.01
C LEU A 158 -3.76 8.66 10.26
N ILE A 159 -3.17 9.84 10.12
CA ILE A 159 -2.49 10.57 11.19
C ILE A 159 -3.18 11.91 11.42
N GLN A 160 -3.05 12.46 12.62
CA GLN A 160 -3.46 13.82 12.91
C GLN A 160 -2.27 14.76 12.76
N ASP A 161 -2.36 15.68 11.80
CA ASP A 161 -1.45 16.81 11.66
C ASP A 161 -2.08 18.05 12.31
N ASN A 162 -1.24 18.85 12.98
CA ASN A 162 -1.70 20.04 13.71
C ASN A 162 -2.13 21.18 12.78
N SER A 163 -1.56 21.25 11.57
CA SER A 163 -1.81 22.33 10.60
C SER A 163 -2.79 21.92 9.52
N LEU A 164 -2.71 20.67 9.05
CA LEU A 164 -3.45 20.16 7.90
C LEU A 164 -4.65 19.29 8.29
N GLY A 165 -4.82 18.95 9.56
CA GLY A 165 -5.88 18.08 10.02
C GLY A 165 -5.55 16.60 9.81
N GLU A 166 -6.55 15.79 9.47
CA GLU A 166 -6.34 14.36 9.23
C GLU A 166 -5.61 14.13 7.90
N LEU A 167 -4.43 13.51 7.96
CA LEU A 167 -3.62 13.17 6.80
C LEU A 167 -3.61 11.66 6.54
N ALA A 168 -3.84 11.28 5.28
CA ALA A 168 -3.66 9.92 4.79
C ALA A 168 -2.27 9.78 4.16
N LYS A 169 -1.53 8.75 4.59
CA LYS A 169 -0.23 8.37 4.05
C LYS A 169 -0.24 6.93 3.53
N LEU A 170 0.16 6.76 2.27
CA LEU A 170 0.45 5.46 1.66
C LEU A 170 1.69 4.85 2.29
N LEU A 171 1.58 3.58 2.65
CA LEU A 171 2.67 2.76 3.17
C LEU A 171 3.12 1.75 2.10
N ASP A 172 4.40 1.38 2.15
CA ASP A 172 4.94 0.19 1.47
C ASP A 172 4.61 0.05 -0.03
N PHE A 173 5.47 0.59 -0.92
CA PHE A 173 5.38 0.41 -2.38
C PHE A 173 5.77 -0.99 -2.88
N GLY A 174 5.32 -2.05 -2.19
CA GLY A 174 5.47 -3.42 -2.66
C GLY A 174 6.92 -3.95 -2.64
N ILE A 175 7.84 -3.33 -1.90
CA ILE A 175 9.25 -3.74 -1.75
C ILE A 175 9.37 -5.26 -1.56
N ALA A 176 8.56 -5.84 -0.67
CA ALA A 176 8.58 -7.26 -0.38
C ALA A 176 8.06 -8.15 -1.51
N LYS A 177 7.07 -7.69 -2.31
CA LYS A 177 6.49 -8.47 -3.43
C LYS A 177 7.51 -8.63 -4.57
N LEU A 178 8.32 -7.62 -4.81
CA LEU A 178 9.38 -7.65 -5.82
C LEU A 178 10.50 -8.66 -5.48
N LEU A 179 10.82 -8.81 -4.21
CA LEU A 179 11.83 -9.78 -3.74
C LEU A 179 11.35 -11.24 -3.83
N GLN A 180 10.03 -11.47 -3.81
CA GLN A 180 9.42 -12.80 -3.94
C GLN A 180 9.28 -13.25 -5.40
N ALA A 181 9.19 -12.32 -6.35
CA ALA A 181 9.03 -12.64 -7.78
C ALA A 181 10.23 -13.40 -8.41
N ASP A 182 11.42 -13.38 -7.77
CA ASP A 182 12.65 -14.01 -8.29
C ASP A 182 12.90 -15.43 -7.71
N SER A 183 12.08 -15.90 -6.77
CA SER A 183 12.11 -17.31 -6.36
C SER A 183 11.31 -18.15 -7.37
N SER A 184 12.00 -19.02 -8.11
CA SER A 184 11.40 -20.03 -9.00
C SER A 184 10.48 -21.04 -8.30
N GLN A 185 10.39 -20.96 -6.97
CA GLN A 185 9.41 -21.68 -6.17
C GLN A 185 8.19 -20.80 -5.92
N THR A 186 7.16 -21.06 -6.72
CA THR A 186 5.76 -21.03 -6.29
C THR A 186 5.20 -19.68 -5.85
N ARG A 187 4.53 -18.98 -6.78
CA ARG A 187 3.07 -18.69 -6.83
C ARG A 187 2.28 -18.44 -5.53
N TYR A 188 2.91 -18.20 -4.38
CA TYR A 188 2.23 -17.74 -3.18
C TYR A 188 2.28 -16.22 -3.17
N TYR A 189 1.35 -15.64 -3.91
CA TYR A 189 0.93 -14.28 -3.70
C TYR A 189 0.39 -14.20 -2.24
N MET A 190 1.27 -13.94 -1.27
CA MET A 190 0.91 -13.72 0.15
C MET A 190 0.39 -12.28 0.34
N GLY A 191 -0.55 -11.88 -0.50
CA GLY A 191 -1.33 -10.65 -0.36
C GLY A 191 -2.79 -11.00 -0.18
N THR A 192 -3.56 -10.10 0.43
CA THR A 192 -5.02 -10.20 0.42
C THR A 192 -5.47 -10.06 -1.03
N PHE A 193 -5.87 -11.17 -1.64
CA PHE A 193 -6.32 -11.22 -3.04
C PHE A 193 -7.46 -10.26 -3.35
N ALA A 194 -8.26 -9.91 -2.35
CA ALA A 194 -9.46 -9.08 -2.46
C ALA A 194 -9.28 -7.73 -3.18
N TYR A 195 -8.06 -7.18 -3.22
CA TYR A 195 -7.77 -5.90 -3.87
C TYR A 195 -6.97 -6.07 -5.17
N SER A 196 -6.65 -7.30 -5.57
CA SER A 196 -5.80 -7.52 -6.75
C SER A 196 -6.58 -7.29 -8.04
N SER A 197 -5.94 -6.60 -9.00
CA SER A 197 -6.49 -6.47 -10.33
C SER A 197 -6.47 -7.79 -11.11
N PRO A 198 -7.35 -7.98 -12.11
CA PRO A 198 -7.36 -9.19 -12.96
C PRO A 198 -5.97 -9.51 -13.52
N GLU A 199 -5.32 -8.51 -14.13
CA GLU A 199 -3.98 -8.68 -14.73
C GLU A 199 -2.90 -9.02 -13.69
N GLN A 200 -3.07 -8.59 -12.44
CA GLN A 200 -2.18 -8.98 -11.34
C GLN A 200 -2.37 -10.44 -10.92
N MET A 201 -3.59 -10.95 -11.01
CA MET A 201 -3.89 -12.36 -10.78
C MET A 201 -3.37 -13.25 -11.92
N GLU A 202 -3.28 -12.73 -13.14
CA GLU A 202 -2.67 -13.41 -14.28
C GLU A 202 -1.13 -13.44 -14.21
N GLY A 203 -0.52 -12.56 -13.41
CA GLY A 203 0.93 -12.34 -13.42
C GLY A 203 1.40 -11.54 -14.64
N SER A 204 0.48 -10.81 -15.28
CA SER A 204 0.75 -9.92 -16.40
C SER A 204 1.52 -8.67 -15.95
N GLU A 205 2.04 -7.90 -16.91
CA GLU A 205 2.72 -6.65 -16.62
C GLU A 205 1.77 -5.63 -15.98
N LEU A 206 2.16 -5.10 -14.82
CA LEU A 206 1.35 -4.16 -14.06
C LEU A 206 1.60 -2.73 -14.53
N THR A 207 0.52 -1.96 -14.58
CA THR A 207 0.57 -0.52 -14.93
C THR A 207 -0.09 0.29 -13.83
N ASN A 208 -0.11 1.62 -13.98
CA ASN A 208 -0.86 2.51 -13.09
C ASN A 208 -2.34 2.12 -13.00
N ARG A 209 -2.90 1.52 -14.06
CA ARG A 209 -4.28 1.04 -14.11
C ARG A 209 -4.54 -0.15 -13.19
N SER A 210 -3.50 -0.90 -12.81
CA SER A 210 -3.58 -1.97 -11.81
C SER A 210 -3.78 -1.41 -10.39
N ASP A 211 -3.07 -0.31 -10.08
CA ASP A 211 -3.31 0.43 -8.83
C ASP A 211 -4.69 1.09 -8.82
N ILE A 212 -5.16 1.61 -9.96
CA ILE A 212 -6.51 2.21 -10.09
C ILE A 212 -7.62 1.19 -9.78
N TYR A 213 -7.48 -0.05 -10.24
CA TYR A 213 -8.42 -1.11 -9.88
C TYR A 213 -8.45 -1.37 -8.37
N SER A 214 -7.25 -1.52 -7.79
CA SER A 214 -7.07 -1.77 -6.36
C SER A 214 -7.62 -0.60 -5.51
N LEU A 215 -7.42 0.63 -5.98
CA LEU A 215 -8.03 1.84 -5.43
C LEU A 215 -9.56 1.80 -5.54
N GLY A 216 -10.12 1.39 -6.68
CA GLY A 216 -11.57 1.22 -6.85
C GLY A 216 -12.19 0.29 -5.82
N VAL A 217 -11.53 -0.85 -5.53
CA VAL A 217 -11.96 -1.79 -4.49
C VAL A 217 -11.98 -1.10 -3.12
N MET A 218 -10.90 -0.40 -2.78
CA MET A 218 -10.77 0.32 -1.51
C MET A 218 -11.77 1.47 -1.37
N LEU A 219 -12.00 2.25 -2.42
CA LEU A 219 -12.97 3.36 -2.41
C LEU A 219 -14.40 2.85 -2.20
N PHE A 220 -14.76 1.74 -2.85
CA PHE A 220 -16.05 1.10 -2.64
C PHE A 220 -16.24 0.67 -1.17
N GLU A 221 -15.22 0.04 -0.59
CA GLU A 221 -15.25 -0.40 0.80
C GLU A 221 -15.29 0.79 1.78
N MET A 222 -14.58 1.87 1.50
CA MET A 222 -14.65 3.09 2.32
C MET A 222 -16.07 3.68 2.36
N LEU A 223 -16.82 3.59 1.25
CA LEU A 223 -18.20 4.11 1.14
C LEU A 223 -19.27 3.19 1.71
N THR A 224 -19.04 1.87 1.65
CA THR A 224 -20.09 0.88 1.93
C THR A 224 -19.78 0.01 3.16
N GLY A 225 -18.53 0.00 3.62
CA GLY A 225 -18.02 -0.96 4.60
C GLY A 225 -17.91 -2.40 4.07
N ASN A 226 -18.14 -2.62 2.78
CA ASN A 226 -18.17 -3.93 2.15
C ASN A 226 -17.19 -3.99 0.97
N ILE A 227 -16.56 -5.14 0.74
CA ILE A 227 -15.74 -5.34 -0.46
C ILE A 227 -16.68 -5.56 -1.67
N PRO A 228 -16.43 -4.93 -2.83
CA PRO A 228 -17.31 -5.03 -3.99
C PRO A 228 -17.33 -6.42 -4.64
N ILE A 229 -16.27 -7.20 -4.50
CA ILE A 229 -16.13 -8.53 -5.11
C ILE A 229 -15.71 -9.50 -4.00
N GLN A 230 -16.47 -10.58 -3.84
CA GLN A 230 -16.20 -11.60 -2.82
C GLN A 230 -16.04 -12.95 -3.49
N ALA A 231 -14.87 -13.57 -3.31
CA ALA A 231 -14.64 -14.92 -3.81
C ALA A 231 -15.49 -15.96 -3.05
N ASN A 232 -15.99 -16.96 -3.78
CA ASN A 232 -16.73 -18.09 -3.20
C ASN A 232 -15.83 -18.96 -2.29
N THR A 233 -14.51 -18.95 -2.54
CA THR A 233 -13.50 -19.64 -1.74
C THR A 233 -12.31 -18.70 -1.58
N ASP A 234 -11.67 -18.70 -0.42
CA ASP A 234 -10.46 -17.90 -0.16
C ASP A 234 -9.18 -18.50 -0.79
N SER A 235 -9.32 -19.17 -1.93
CA SER A 235 -8.22 -19.73 -2.70
C SER A 235 -7.84 -18.77 -3.83
N PHE A 236 -6.60 -18.88 -4.32
CA PHE A 236 -6.17 -18.15 -5.52
C PHE A 236 -7.15 -18.33 -6.69
N GLY A 237 -7.60 -19.57 -6.96
CA GLY A 237 -8.55 -19.84 -8.04
C GLY A 237 -9.92 -19.20 -7.83
N GLY A 238 -10.39 -19.15 -6.58
CA GLY A 238 -11.63 -18.46 -6.21
C GLY A 238 -11.56 -16.96 -6.47
N TRP A 239 -10.49 -16.32 -6.01
CA TRP A 239 -10.25 -14.89 -6.24
C TRP A 239 -9.98 -14.55 -7.69
N PHE A 240 -9.21 -15.38 -8.40
CA PHE A 240 -9.00 -15.27 -9.84
C PHE A 240 -10.35 -15.23 -10.57
N LYS A 241 -11.22 -16.22 -10.30
CA LYS A 241 -12.56 -16.27 -10.91
C LYS A 241 -13.41 -15.05 -10.55
N ALA A 242 -13.35 -14.61 -9.29
CA ALA A 242 -14.12 -13.47 -8.81
C ALA A 242 -13.70 -12.17 -9.51
N HIS A 243 -12.40 -11.86 -9.52
CA HIS A 243 -11.91 -10.64 -10.14
C HIS A 243 -12.10 -10.61 -11.65
N HIS A 244 -12.03 -11.74 -12.35
CA HIS A 244 -12.21 -11.79 -13.81
C HIS A 244 -13.66 -11.75 -14.26
N TYR A 245 -14.54 -12.52 -13.61
CA TYR A 245 -15.84 -12.84 -14.20
C TYR A 245 -17.04 -12.36 -13.37
N GLN A 246 -16.87 -12.11 -12.07
CA GLN A 246 -17.99 -11.63 -11.26
C GLN A 246 -18.14 -10.11 -11.43
N PRO A 247 -19.36 -9.61 -11.65
CA PRO A 247 -19.61 -8.18 -11.57
C PRO A 247 -19.40 -7.71 -10.11
N PRO A 248 -18.86 -6.51 -9.88
CA PRO A 248 -18.86 -5.91 -8.56
C PRO A 248 -20.30 -5.71 -8.05
N ARG A 249 -20.49 -5.78 -6.73
CA ARG A 249 -21.74 -5.40 -6.08
C ARG A 249 -22.12 -3.96 -6.44
N SER A 250 -23.41 -3.71 -6.58
CA SER A 250 -23.89 -2.34 -6.76
C SER A 250 -23.95 -1.62 -5.41
N PHE A 251 -24.01 -0.29 -5.45
CA PHE A 251 -24.20 0.50 -4.24
C PHE A 251 -25.59 0.24 -3.62
N GLU A 252 -26.61 -0.02 -4.43
CA GLU A 252 -27.98 -0.28 -3.98
C GLU A 252 -28.05 -1.56 -3.15
N THR A 253 -27.35 -2.62 -3.55
CA THR A 253 -27.31 -3.88 -2.79
C THR A 253 -26.37 -3.86 -1.60
N SER A 254 -25.54 -2.82 -1.47
CA SER A 254 -24.59 -2.65 -0.38
C SER A 254 -25.07 -1.70 0.72
N GLU A 255 -26.29 -1.15 0.58
CA GLU A 255 -27.00 -0.31 1.56
C GLU A 255 -26.09 0.72 2.25
N PRO A 256 -25.49 1.66 1.50
CA PRO A 256 -24.57 2.64 2.07
C PRO A 256 -25.29 3.48 3.11
N LYS A 257 -24.57 3.81 4.18
CA LYS A 257 -25.10 4.60 5.31
C LYS A 257 -25.51 6.02 4.92
N PHE A 258 -24.97 6.53 3.82
CA PHE A 258 -25.19 7.89 3.34
C PHE A 258 -25.51 7.88 1.84
N PRO A 259 -26.28 8.86 1.34
CA PRO A 259 -26.45 9.05 -0.09
C PRO A 259 -25.10 9.30 -0.78
N ILE A 260 -24.84 8.55 -1.86
CA ILE A 260 -23.61 8.66 -2.65
C ILE A 260 -23.96 9.35 -3.96
N PRO A 261 -23.29 10.48 -4.32
CA PRO A 261 -23.51 11.17 -5.59
C PRO A 261 -23.34 10.21 -6.79
N PRO A 262 -24.20 10.29 -7.82
CA PRO A 262 -24.09 9.43 -9.00
C PRO A 262 -22.71 9.45 -9.65
N GLN A 263 -22.10 10.63 -9.78
CA GLN A 263 -20.76 10.81 -10.34
C GLN A 263 -19.69 10.02 -9.58
N LEU A 264 -19.84 9.91 -8.26
CA LEU A 264 -18.93 9.14 -7.42
C LEU A 264 -19.16 7.64 -7.56
N LYS A 265 -20.43 7.21 -7.70
CA LYS A 265 -20.74 5.80 -7.99
C LYS A 265 -20.10 5.39 -9.31
N ASP A 266 -20.30 6.18 -10.37
CA ASP A 266 -19.77 5.91 -11.70
C ASP A 266 -18.24 5.85 -11.71
N LEU A 267 -17.59 6.79 -11.00
CA LEU A 267 -16.14 6.79 -10.82
C LEU A 267 -15.65 5.48 -10.18
N VAL A 268 -16.22 5.09 -9.05
CA VAL A 268 -15.79 3.88 -8.33
C VAL A 268 -16.03 2.63 -9.20
N MET A 269 -17.16 2.54 -9.89
CA MET A 269 -17.48 1.40 -10.74
C MET A 269 -16.58 1.32 -11.98
N SER A 270 -16.23 2.45 -12.59
CA SER A 270 -15.27 2.48 -13.71
C SER A 270 -13.88 2.02 -13.30
N CYS A 271 -13.42 2.35 -12.08
CA CYS A 271 -12.15 1.82 -11.55
C CYS A 271 -12.15 0.27 -11.48
N LEU A 272 -13.31 -0.33 -11.23
CA LEU A 272 -13.51 -1.78 -11.10
C LEU A 272 -13.72 -2.51 -12.44
N ALA A 273 -13.60 -1.80 -13.57
CA ALA A 273 -13.69 -2.41 -14.89
C ALA A 273 -12.62 -3.52 -15.08
N LYS A 274 -13.01 -4.61 -15.74
CA LYS A 274 -12.15 -5.79 -15.88
C LYS A 274 -10.98 -5.50 -16.80
N ALA A 275 -11.27 -4.95 -17.99
CA ALA A 275 -10.25 -4.49 -18.91
C ALA A 275 -9.60 -3.19 -18.41
N PRO A 276 -8.26 -3.09 -18.36
CA PRO A 276 -7.58 -1.85 -17.97
C PRO A 276 -7.95 -0.64 -18.84
N SER A 277 -8.23 -0.85 -20.13
CA SER A 277 -8.65 0.21 -21.06
C SER A 277 -9.93 0.94 -20.66
N ASP A 278 -10.78 0.28 -19.88
CA ASP A 278 -12.12 0.77 -19.54
C ASP A 278 -12.13 1.48 -18.16
N ARG A 279 -10.96 1.55 -17.51
CA ARG A 279 -10.73 2.28 -16.25
C ARG A 279 -10.35 3.73 -16.54
N PRO A 280 -10.37 4.64 -15.55
CA PRO A 280 -9.66 5.90 -15.66
C PRO A 280 -8.20 5.68 -16.11
N GLN A 281 -7.71 6.46 -17.07
CA GLN A 281 -6.39 6.19 -17.66
C GLN A 281 -5.23 6.64 -16.77
N ASN A 282 -5.51 7.54 -15.84
CA ASN A 282 -4.57 8.07 -14.86
C ASN A 282 -5.33 8.48 -13.59
N VAL A 283 -4.59 8.63 -12.49
CA VAL A 283 -5.17 9.00 -11.20
C VAL A 283 -5.66 10.45 -11.19
N SER A 284 -5.14 11.33 -12.07
CA SER A 284 -5.60 12.71 -12.20
C SER A 284 -7.08 12.82 -12.60
N GLU A 285 -7.60 11.87 -13.40
CA GLU A 285 -9.04 11.79 -13.70
C GLU A 285 -9.88 11.56 -12.44
N ILE A 286 -9.39 10.74 -11.50
CA ILE A 286 -10.05 10.48 -10.21
C ILE A 286 -10.00 11.72 -9.32
N ILE A 287 -8.84 12.38 -9.23
CA ILE A 287 -8.65 13.60 -8.42
C ILE A 287 -9.58 14.73 -8.89
N LYS A 288 -9.82 14.87 -10.20
CA LYS A 288 -10.75 15.86 -10.75
C LYS A 288 -12.16 15.65 -10.21
N VAL A 289 -12.65 14.40 -10.17
CA VAL A 289 -13.99 14.11 -9.64
C VAL A 289 -14.08 14.41 -8.14
N PHE A 290 -13.06 14.06 -7.34
CA PHE A 290 -13.04 14.43 -5.93
C PHE A 290 -13.07 15.95 -5.73
N THR A 291 -12.27 16.69 -6.50
CA THR A 291 -12.19 18.16 -6.40
C THR A 291 -13.52 18.85 -6.77
N LEU A 292 -14.33 18.25 -7.65
CA LEU A 292 -15.65 18.77 -8.03
C LEU A 292 -16.73 18.51 -6.97
N LEU A 293 -16.49 17.58 -6.04
CA LEU A 293 -17.47 17.14 -5.05
C LEU A 293 -17.13 17.61 -3.61
N GLU A 294 -15.92 18.12 -3.38
CA GLU A 294 -15.50 18.82 -2.15
C GLU A 294 -16.09 20.24 -2.09
#